data_AF-A0A5C2H7A9-F1
#
_entry.id   AF-A0A5C2H7A9-F1
#
_cell.length_a   1.000
_cell.length_b   1.000
_cell.length_c   1.000
_cell.angle_alpha   90.00
_cell.angle_beta   90.00
_cell.angle_gamma   90.00
#
_symmetry.space_group_name_H-M   'P 1'
#
loop_
_entity.id
_entity.type
_entity.pdbx_description
1 polymer ?
#
loop_
_entity_poly.entity_id
_entity_poly.type
_entity_poly.pdbx_seq_one_letter_code
_entity_poly.pdbx_strand_id
1 'polypeptide(L)'
;MNKIVIKTNKKTKFSLYCPFTNEKLYNEDSSFEIYEGAGNYLFSICEDCLFFDAGNNDEIEKYWNDSALEAIEKFVENHKEENILVIEVQDGEDTYWFGFLNENNMELSSKEIEEKFIR
;
A
#
# COMPACT_ATOMS: atom_id res chain seq x y z
N MET A 1 10.97 -2.03 -8.84
CA MET A 1 9.97 -1.59 -7.85
C MET A 1 10.66 -1.01 -6.62
N ASN A 2 10.26 0.18 -6.18
CA ASN A 2 10.68 0.77 -4.90
C ASN A 2 9.77 0.22 -3.78
N LYS A 3 10.27 -0.77 -3.03
CA LYS A 3 9.48 -1.48 -2.02
C LYS A 3 10.11 -1.38 -0.63
N ILE A 4 9.27 -1.21 0.38
CA ILE A 4 9.63 -1.25 1.81
C ILE A 4 8.81 -2.33 2.49
N VAL A 5 9.43 -3.06 3.42
CA VAL A 5 8.77 -4.12 4.20
C VAL A 5 8.65 -3.69 5.66
N ILE A 6 7.43 -3.66 6.18
CA ILE A 6 7.10 -3.36 7.57
C ILE A 6 6.61 -4.65 8.21
N LYS A 7 7.31 -5.10 9.26
CA LYS A 7 6.87 -6.25 10.06
C LYS A 7 6.17 -5.73 11.31
N THR A 8 4.87 -5.98 11.40
CA THR A 8 4.07 -5.54 12.55
C THR A 8 3.84 -6.72 13.51
N ASN A 9 3.72 -6.39 14.79
CA ASN A 9 3.21 -7.26 15.85
C ASN A 9 2.06 -6.56 16.59
N LYS A 10 1.44 -5.52 15.98
CA LYS A 10 0.61 -4.54 16.69
C LYS A 10 -0.73 -5.17 17.12
N LYS A 11 -0.83 -5.47 18.43
CA LYS A 11 -2.08 -5.82 19.14
C LYS A 11 -2.89 -4.60 19.63
N THR A 12 -2.62 -3.41 19.08
CA THR A 12 -3.16 -2.13 19.55
C THR A 12 -3.90 -1.40 18.44
N LYS A 13 -4.84 -0.51 18.79
CA LYS A 13 -5.51 0.37 17.82
C LYS A 13 -4.50 1.16 16.99
N PHE A 14 -4.71 1.24 15.68
CA PHE A 14 -3.90 2.01 14.74
C PHE A 14 -4.75 2.61 13.62
N SER A 15 -4.18 3.53 12.86
CA SER A 15 -4.78 4.07 11.64
C SER A 15 -3.71 4.17 10.55
N LEU A 16 -4.16 4.01 9.30
CA LEU A 16 -3.29 4.10 8.13
C LEU A 16 -3.35 5.50 7.51
N TYR A 17 -2.21 5.96 7.01
CA TYR A 17 -2.06 7.30 6.43
C TYR A 17 -1.18 7.27 5.19
N CYS A 18 -1.44 8.13 4.21
CA CYS A 18 -0.52 8.35 3.10
C CYS A 18 0.82 8.92 3.63
N PRO A 19 1.98 8.29 3.37
CA PRO A 19 3.27 8.76 3.89
C PRO A 19 3.67 10.16 3.37
N PHE A 20 3.25 10.50 2.15
CA PHE A 20 3.61 11.74 1.48
C PHE A 20 2.72 12.92 1.88
N THR A 21 1.40 12.70 2.01
CA THR A 21 0.44 13.78 2.31
C THR A 21 0.01 13.83 3.77
N ASN A 22 0.25 12.76 4.55
CA ASN A 22 -0.29 12.52 5.88
C ASN A 22 -1.83 12.47 5.95
N GLU A 23 -2.51 12.29 4.82
CA GLU A 23 -3.97 12.10 4.81
C GLU A 23 -4.34 10.72 5.32
N LYS A 24 -5.42 10.65 6.10
CA LYS A 24 -5.89 9.40 6.70
C LYS A 24 -6.56 8.56 5.63
N LEU A 25 -6.18 7.28 5.55
CA LEU A 25 -6.86 6.27 4.74
C LEU A 25 -8.05 5.74 5.54
N TYR A 26 -9.16 5.46 4.89
CA TYR A 26 -10.34 4.97 5.58
C TYR A 26 -10.20 3.46 5.81
N ASN A 27 -9.90 3.09 7.06
CA ASN A 27 -9.74 1.72 7.53
C ASN A 27 -10.46 1.54 8.87
N GLU A 28 -10.81 0.30 9.25
CA GLU A 28 -11.25 0.02 10.61
C GLU A 28 -10.10 0.31 11.59
N ASP A 29 -10.43 0.72 12.82
CA ASP A 29 -9.51 1.15 13.91
C ASP A 29 -8.32 0.19 14.21
N SER A 30 -8.30 -0.99 13.61
CA SER A 30 -7.26 -2.02 13.76
C SER A 30 -7.17 -2.95 12.55
N SER A 31 -7.59 -2.50 11.36
CA SER A 31 -7.52 -3.30 10.13
C SER A 31 -6.55 -2.69 9.12
N PHE A 32 -5.85 -3.56 8.38
CA PHE A 32 -5.06 -3.17 7.21
C PHE A 32 -5.89 -3.07 5.93
N GLU A 33 -7.18 -3.42 6.00
CA GLU A 33 -8.12 -3.24 4.91
C GLU A 33 -8.46 -1.75 4.73
N ILE A 34 -8.29 -1.26 3.52
CA ILE A 34 -8.64 0.12 3.16
C ILE A 34 -9.94 0.07 2.36
N TYR A 35 -10.96 0.76 2.88
CA TYR A 35 -12.26 0.94 2.24
C TYR A 35 -12.33 2.21 1.40
N GLU A 36 -11.45 3.18 1.63
CA GLU A 36 -11.32 4.37 0.79
C GLU A 36 -9.92 4.97 0.92
N GLY A 37 -9.36 5.41 -0.22
CA GLY A 37 -8.06 6.05 -0.31
C GLY A 37 -8.10 7.57 -0.31
N ALA A 38 -7.06 8.21 0.22
CA ALA A 38 -6.86 9.66 0.16
C ALA A 38 -5.40 10.03 -0.17
N GLY A 39 -5.22 11.23 -0.73
CA GLY A 39 -3.93 11.71 -1.20
C GLY A 39 -3.38 10.89 -2.37
N ASN A 40 -2.07 10.70 -2.39
CA ASN A 40 -1.37 10.01 -3.47
C ASN A 40 -1.48 8.48 -3.38
N TYR A 41 -2.55 7.96 -2.81
CA TYR A 41 -2.79 6.53 -2.69
C TYR A 41 -3.26 5.94 -4.03
N LEU A 42 -2.73 4.76 -4.39
CA LEU A 42 -2.99 4.12 -5.70
C LEU A 42 -3.73 2.80 -5.58
N PHE A 43 -3.38 1.96 -4.60
CA PHE A 43 -3.99 0.63 -4.43
C PHE A 43 -3.71 0.07 -3.03
N SER A 44 -4.54 -0.89 -2.61
CA SER A 44 -4.24 -1.84 -1.54
C SER A 44 -4.67 -3.24 -1.95
N ILE A 45 -3.95 -4.24 -1.45
CA ILE A 45 -4.04 -5.60 -1.95
C ILE A 45 -3.51 -6.55 -0.87
N CYS A 46 -4.14 -7.69 -0.60
CA CYS A 46 -3.59 -8.70 0.30
C CYS A 46 -3.37 -10.03 -0.42
N GLU A 47 -2.67 -10.97 0.21
CA GLU A 47 -2.26 -12.22 -0.44
C GLU A 47 -3.45 -13.11 -0.83
N ASP A 48 -4.49 -13.15 0.01
CA ASP A 48 -5.67 -14.00 -0.17
C ASP A 48 -6.94 -13.24 -0.64
N CYS A 49 -6.91 -11.90 -0.65
CA CYS A 49 -8.03 -11.05 -1.03
C CYS A 49 -7.54 -9.82 -1.83
N LEU A 50 -8.13 -9.62 -3.01
CA LEU A 50 -8.05 -8.33 -3.69
C LEU A 50 -9.04 -7.38 -2.99
N PHE A 51 -8.57 -6.34 -2.29
CA PHE A 51 -9.46 -5.37 -1.65
C PHE A 51 -9.85 -4.26 -2.62
N PHE A 52 -11.13 -4.26 -2.97
CA PHE A 52 -11.77 -3.47 -4.01
C PHE A 52 -12.21 -2.07 -3.54
N ASP A 53 -11.33 -1.09 -3.32
CA ASP A 53 -11.82 0.32 -3.27
C ASP A 53 -10.75 1.43 -3.37
N ALA A 54 -10.00 1.45 -4.49
CA ALA A 54 -8.85 2.33 -4.63
C ALA A 54 -8.59 2.82 -6.05
N GLY A 55 -9.62 3.15 -6.84
CA GLY A 55 -9.50 3.97 -8.07
C GLY A 55 -8.77 3.37 -9.30
N ASN A 56 -7.76 2.50 -9.14
CA ASN A 56 -6.94 1.92 -10.23
C ASN A 56 -7.06 0.39 -10.33
N ASN A 57 -8.12 -0.16 -9.73
CA ASN A 57 -8.31 -1.61 -9.55
C ASN A 57 -8.40 -2.38 -10.88
N ASP A 58 -8.97 -1.78 -11.92
CA ASP A 58 -9.19 -2.42 -13.23
C ASP A 58 -7.91 -2.85 -13.95
N GLU A 59 -6.76 -2.23 -13.65
CA GLU A 59 -5.47 -2.62 -14.24
C GLU A 59 -4.82 -3.76 -13.46
N ILE A 60 -4.73 -3.62 -12.14
CA ILE A 60 -4.11 -4.62 -11.27
C ILE A 60 -4.88 -5.95 -11.36
N GLU A 61 -6.21 -5.90 -11.45
CA GLU A 61 -7.05 -7.09 -11.66
C GLU A 61 -6.67 -7.89 -12.91
N LYS A 62 -6.31 -7.22 -14.01
CA LYS A 62 -5.92 -7.92 -15.25
C LYS A 62 -4.66 -8.76 -15.08
N TYR A 63 -3.85 -8.43 -14.08
CA TYR A 63 -2.61 -9.13 -13.76
C TYR A 63 -2.78 -10.13 -12.62
N TRP A 64 -3.88 -10.06 -11.88
CA TRP A 64 -4.23 -11.01 -10.84
C TRP A 64 -4.72 -12.31 -11.49
N ASN A 65 -3.79 -13.22 -11.81
CA ASN A 65 -4.14 -14.60 -12.16
C ASN A 65 -4.02 -15.53 -10.95
N ASP A 66 -2.95 -15.45 -10.15
CA ASP A 66 -2.75 -16.28 -8.94
C ASP A 66 -1.82 -15.63 -7.87
N SER A 67 -1.31 -14.41 -8.09
CA SER A 67 -0.33 -13.77 -7.22
C SER A 67 -0.53 -12.25 -7.14
N ALA A 68 -0.84 -11.77 -5.95
CA ALA A 68 -0.93 -10.34 -5.65
C ALA A 68 0.39 -9.61 -5.98
N LEU A 69 1.53 -10.20 -5.61
CA LEU A 69 2.83 -9.61 -5.87
C LEU A 69 3.13 -9.49 -7.36
N GLU A 70 2.83 -10.52 -8.15
CA GLU A 70 3.04 -10.47 -9.61
C GLU A 70 2.18 -9.38 -10.26
N ALA A 71 0.94 -9.21 -9.78
CA ALA A 71 0.05 -8.16 -10.26
C ALA A 71 0.59 -6.76 -9.98
N ILE A 72 1.12 -6.54 -8.76
CA ILE A 72 1.78 -5.28 -8.38
C ILE A 72 3.03 -5.04 -9.22
N GLU A 73 3.87 -6.05 -9.41
CA GLU A 73 5.10 -5.91 -10.19
C GLU A 73 4.81 -5.50 -11.64
N LYS A 74 3.79 -6.11 -12.25
CA LYS A 74 3.34 -5.73 -13.60
C LYS A 74 2.77 -4.32 -13.65
N PHE A 75 1.94 -3.94 -12.67
CA PHE A 75 1.42 -2.58 -12.57
C PHE A 75 2.57 -1.56 -12.45
N VAL A 76 3.51 -1.77 -11.53
CA VAL A 76 4.65 -0.85 -11.34
C VAL A 76 5.58 -0.80 -12.56
N GLU A 77 5.75 -1.90 -13.30
CA GLU A 77 6.55 -1.90 -14.53
C GLU A 77 5.85 -1.14 -15.67
N ASN A 78 4.52 -1.21 -15.77
CA ASN A 78 3.75 -0.43 -16.73
C ASN A 78 3.78 1.07 -16.43
N HIS A 79 3.84 1.43 -15.15
CA HIS A 79 3.91 2.81 -14.65
C HIS A 79 5.33 3.17 -14.20
N LYS A 80 6.36 2.67 -14.88
CA LYS A 80 7.77 2.85 -14.46
C LYS A 80 8.28 4.29 -14.55
N GLU A 81 7.62 5.12 -15.35
CA GLU A 81 7.83 6.56 -15.38
C GLU A 81 7.32 7.27 -14.12
N GLU A 82 6.43 6.61 -13.37
CA GLU A 82 5.90 7.10 -12.10
C GLU A 82 6.80 6.66 -10.94
N ASN A 83 7.00 7.55 -9.97
CA ASN A 83 7.74 7.23 -8.76
C ASN A 83 6.82 6.57 -7.74
N ILE A 84 6.50 5.28 -7.95
CA ILE A 84 5.60 4.53 -7.08
C ILE A 84 6.37 3.92 -5.91
N LEU A 85 5.95 4.25 -4.69
CA LEU A 85 6.33 3.55 -3.47
C LEU A 85 5.36 2.40 -3.22
N VAL A 86 5.91 1.21 -2.99
CA VAL A 86 5.16 0.04 -2.51
C VAL A 86 5.53 -0.24 -1.06
N ILE A 87 4.53 -0.31 -0.17
CA ILE A 87 4.70 -0.72 1.22
C ILE A 87 4.11 -2.11 1.37
N GLU A 88 4.93 -3.08 1.76
CA GLU A 88 4.53 -4.42 2.16
C GLU A 88 4.43 -4.48 3.68
N VAL A 89 3.27 -4.84 4.21
CA VAL A 89 3.04 -5.08 5.63
C VAL A 89 2.88 -6.58 5.85
N GLN A 90 3.72 -7.14 6.71
CA GLN A 90 3.64 -8.53 7.16
C GLN A 90 3.06 -8.52 8.58
N ASP A 91 1.84 -9.05 8.75
CA ASP A 91 1.14 -9.19 10.03
C ASP A 91 0.79 -10.65 10.31
N GLY A 92 1.63 -11.32 11.10
CA GLY A 92 1.46 -12.75 11.36
C GLY A 92 1.67 -13.58 10.10
N GLU A 93 0.61 -14.25 9.64
CA GLU A 93 0.60 -15.04 8.39
C GLU A 93 0.07 -14.24 7.20
N ASP A 94 -0.47 -13.04 7.44
CA ASP A 94 -1.08 -12.21 6.40
C ASP A 94 -0.08 -11.20 5.83
N THR A 95 -0.13 -11.00 4.51
CA THR A 95 0.64 -9.98 3.80
C THR A 95 -0.30 -9.00 3.09
N TYR A 96 -0.06 -7.71 3.31
CA TYR A 96 -0.75 -6.60 2.65
C TYR A 96 0.25 -5.76 1.86
N TRP A 97 -0.14 -5.24 0.72
CA TRP A 97 0.63 -4.26 -0.04
C TRP A 97 -0.18 -3.00 -0.30
N PHE A 98 0.52 -1.87 -0.32
CA PHE A 98 -0.05 -0.54 -0.53
C PHE A 98 0.81 0.23 -1.53
N GLY A 99 0.18 0.82 -2.53
CA GLY A 99 0.83 1.66 -3.54
C GLY A 99 0.59 3.14 -3.30
N PHE A 100 1.64 3.96 -3.41
CA PHE A 100 1.57 5.41 -3.31
C PHE A 100 2.39 6.10 -4.38
N LEU A 101 1.85 7.14 -5.01
CA LEU A 101 2.55 7.98 -5.98
C LEU A 101 3.40 9.05 -5.27
N ASN A 102 4.71 9.01 -5.46
CA ASN A 102 5.62 10.03 -4.95
C ASN A 102 5.84 11.16 -5.98
N GLU A 103 4.78 11.93 -6.26
CA GLU A 103 4.80 13.02 -7.25
C GLU A 103 5.91 14.05 -6.99
N ASN A 104 6.20 14.31 -5.72
CA ASN A 104 7.18 15.30 -5.30
C ASN A 104 8.61 14.75 -5.18
N ASN A 105 8.84 13.48 -5.54
CA ASN A 105 10.13 12.79 -5.40
C ASN A 105 10.75 12.97 -4.00
N MET A 106 9.91 12.90 -2.96
CA MET A 106 10.36 13.03 -1.58
C MET A 106 11.25 11.84 -1.21
N GLU A 107 12.45 12.12 -0.73
CA GLU A 107 13.34 11.12 -0.16
C GLU A 107 13.00 10.93 1.32
N LEU A 108 12.19 9.92 1.63
CA LEU A 108 11.90 9.50 3.00
C LEU A 108 12.65 8.21 3.31
N SER A 109 13.25 8.13 4.49
CA SER A 109 13.82 6.87 4.98
C SER A 109 12.72 5.85 5.29
N SER A 110 13.08 4.56 5.31
CA SER A 110 12.11 3.50 5.65
C SER A 110 11.48 3.69 7.02
N LYS A 111 12.24 4.23 7.97
CA LYS A 111 11.74 4.54 9.32
C LYS A 111 10.71 5.67 9.29
N GLU A 112 10.96 6.74 8.54
CA GLU A 112 10.00 7.84 8.40
C GLU A 112 8.72 7.38 7.72
N ILE A 113 8.83 6.52 6.71
CA ILE A 113 7.66 5.94 6.02
C ILE A 113 6.84 5.10 7.00
N GLU A 114 7.46 4.23 7.79
CA GLU A 114 6.77 3.43 8.81
C GLU A 114 6.04 4.31 9.85
N GLU A 115 6.72 5.30 10.44
CA GLU A 115 6.15 6.22 11.43
C GLU A 115 5.01 7.08 10.85
N LYS A 116 5.10 7.42 9.57
CA LYS A 116 4.07 8.19 8.88
C LYS A 116 2.88 7.34 8.48
N PHE A 117 3.10 6.10 8.05
CA PHE A 117 2.11 5.19 7.50
C PHE A 117 1.20 4.59 8.58
N ILE A 118 1.76 4.05 9.67
CA ILE A 118 0.98 3.36 10.72
C ILE A 118 1.08 4.13 12.04
N ARG A 119 0.00 4.81 12.43
CA ARG A 119 -0.07 5.61 13.66
C ARG A 119 -0.98 4.99 14.70
#